data_AF-A0A3M7N4I1-F1
#
_entry.id   AF-A0A3M7N4I1-F1
#
_cell.length_a   1.000
_cell.length_b   1.000
_cell.length_c   1.000
_cell.angle_alpha   90.00
_cell.angle_beta   90.00
_cell.angle_gamma   90.00
#
_symmetry.space_group_name_H-M   'P 1'
#
loop_
_entity.id
_entity.type
_entity.pdbx_description
1 polymer ?
#
loop_
_entity_poly.entity_id
_entity_poly.type
_entity_poly.pdbx_seq_one_letter_code
_entity_poly.pdbx_strand_id
1 'polypeptide(L)'
;MDIMIQSPEDKTPYQSFYSKVVNVLRRAKKPWAVKLFAYDWVTCMNTSAMVELGGWDSMISYYGTDCDMYDRMRMRNYSVEEVYCGPVYDTGESLEDLSVLYREGDELNSITFHELQALFKEMTRRKNNPDLGERNRWQIAQTGGQGEPWYRDLDGFSQSLEIQIQAGLEVLRAKWHAKSCGLIGSGLKAGDEWLVESIDEN
;
A
#
# COMPACT_ATOMS: atom_id res chain seq x y z
N MET A 1 -11.47 -1.08 0.84
CA MET A 1 -10.52 -0.71 -0.22
C MET A 1 -10.29 -1.97 -1.01
N ASP A 2 -10.67 -1.96 -2.28
CA ASP A 2 -10.56 -3.12 -3.13
C ASP A 2 -9.58 -2.83 -4.26
N ILE A 3 -8.80 -3.82 -4.63
CA ILE A 3 -7.84 -3.71 -5.73
C ILE A 3 -8.27 -4.61 -6.87
N MET A 4 -8.23 -4.07 -8.09
CA MET A 4 -8.42 -4.86 -9.31
C MET A 4 -7.08 -5.00 -10.02
N ILE A 5 -6.69 -6.23 -10.33
CA ILE A 5 -5.43 -6.52 -11.03
C ILE A 5 -5.78 -7.10 -12.39
N GLN A 6 -5.25 -6.50 -13.46
CA GLN A 6 -5.39 -7.05 -14.80
C GLN A 6 -4.03 -7.48 -15.35
N SER A 7 -4.00 -8.65 -15.98
CA SER A 7 -2.84 -9.02 -16.80
C SER A 7 -2.82 -8.12 -18.04
N PRO A 8 -1.64 -7.66 -18.49
CA PRO A 8 -1.54 -6.79 -19.65
C PRO A 8 -1.65 -7.61 -20.94
N GLU A 9 -2.88 -7.95 -21.31
CA GLU A 9 -3.21 -8.80 -22.47
C GLU A 9 -2.90 -8.13 -23.80
N ASP A 10 -2.80 -6.80 -23.81
CA ASP A 10 -2.42 -5.96 -24.95
C ASP A 10 -0.91 -5.99 -25.28
N LYS A 11 -0.10 -6.78 -24.54
CA LYS A 11 1.35 -6.83 -24.72
C LYS A 11 1.81 -8.11 -25.39
N THR A 12 2.77 -7.95 -26.31
CA THR A 12 3.41 -9.06 -27.04
C THR A 12 4.92 -9.09 -26.73
N PRO A 13 5.49 -10.22 -26.28
CA PRO A 13 4.79 -11.47 -25.94
C PRO A 13 3.92 -11.31 -24.68
N TYR A 14 2.77 -11.98 -24.67
CA TYR A 14 1.89 -11.99 -23.51
C TYR A 14 2.59 -12.64 -22.31
N GLN A 15 2.49 -11.97 -21.16
CA GLN A 15 2.86 -12.52 -19.86
C GLN A 15 1.86 -12.05 -18.83
N SER A 16 1.25 -13.00 -18.11
CA SER A 16 0.35 -12.69 -17.01
C SER A 16 1.06 -11.90 -15.90
N PHE A 17 0.29 -11.10 -15.15
CA PHE A 17 0.80 -10.37 -13.99
C PHE A 17 1.55 -11.31 -13.03
N TYR A 18 0.96 -12.47 -12.73
CA TYR A 18 1.57 -13.53 -11.91
C TYR A 18 2.93 -13.98 -12.47
N SER A 19 3.01 -14.29 -13.77
CA SER A 19 4.27 -14.73 -14.39
C SER A 19 5.36 -13.67 -14.29
N LYS A 20 4.99 -12.40 -14.45
CA LYS A 20 5.92 -11.27 -14.28
C LYS A 20 6.42 -11.17 -12.84
N VAL A 21 5.53 -11.26 -11.85
CA VAL A 21 5.90 -11.28 -10.42
C VAL A 21 6.87 -12.43 -10.12
N VAL A 22 6.56 -13.65 -10.55
CA VAL A 22 7.44 -14.82 -10.36
C VAL A 22 8.80 -14.59 -11.01
N ASN A 23 8.86 -13.98 -12.19
CA ASN A 23 10.12 -13.66 -12.86
C ASN A 23 10.94 -12.59 -12.12
N VAL A 24 10.28 -11.60 -11.51
CA VAL A 24 10.95 -10.62 -10.64
C VAL A 24 11.60 -11.33 -9.46
N LEU A 25 10.88 -12.24 -8.80
CA LEU A 25 11.41 -12.98 -7.65
C LEU A 25 12.56 -13.91 -8.02
N ARG A 26 12.47 -14.62 -9.15
CA ARG A 26 13.55 -15.48 -9.64
C ARG A 26 14.85 -14.72 -9.95
N ARG A 27 14.74 -13.44 -10.32
CA ARG A 27 15.87 -12.58 -10.68
C ARG A 27 16.36 -11.70 -9.53
N ALA A 28 15.64 -11.68 -8.41
CA ALA A 28 15.98 -10.84 -7.28
C ALA A 28 17.33 -11.27 -6.66
N LYS A 29 18.31 -10.37 -6.71
CA LYS A 29 19.63 -10.57 -6.09
C LYS A 29 19.63 -9.91 -4.70
N LYS A 30 20.22 -10.58 -3.71
CA LYS A 30 20.40 -10.01 -2.37
C LYS A 30 21.43 -8.86 -2.40
N PRO A 31 21.33 -7.86 -1.51
CA PRO A 31 20.28 -7.66 -0.50
C PRO A 31 19.07 -6.87 -1.05
N TRP A 32 17.88 -7.48 -1.00
CA TRP A 32 16.60 -6.83 -1.34
C TRP A 32 15.61 -7.06 -0.20
N ALA A 33 14.76 -6.07 0.08
CA ALA A 33 13.72 -6.18 1.10
C ALA A 33 12.32 -6.16 0.49
N VAL A 34 12.05 -5.23 -0.45
CA VAL A 34 10.69 -4.95 -0.89
C VAL A 34 10.64 -4.77 -2.41
N LYS A 35 9.64 -5.39 -3.04
CA LYS A 35 9.23 -5.14 -4.44
C LYS A 35 7.79 -4.60 -4.43
N LEU A 36 7.62 -3.32 -4.70
CA LEU A 36 6.33 -2.63 -4.79
C LEU A 36 5.81 -2.77 -6.23
N PHE A 37 4.78 -3.59 -6.46
CA PHE A 37 4.28 -3.81 -7.83
C PHE A 37 3.29 -2.74 -8.29
N ALA A 38 2.61 -2.12 -7.34
CA ALA A 38 1.77 -0.95 -7.54
C ALA A 38 1.58 -0.26 -6.18
N TYR A 39 2.49 0.66 -5.87
CA TYR A 39 2.60 1.24 -4.52
C TYR A 39 2.62 0.12 -3.45
N ASP A 40 2.19 0.40 -2.22
CA ASP A 40 2.07 -0.60 -1.15
C ASP A 40 0.84 -1.53 -1.32
N TRP A 41 -0.01 -1.32 -2.33
CA TRP A 41 -1.23 -2.10 -2.56
C TRP A 41 -0.96 -3.57 -2.90
N VAL A 42 0.09 -3.82 -3.69
CA VAL A 42 0.53 -5.17 -4.06
C VAL A 42 2.05 -5.19 -3.96
N THR A 43 2.54 -5.91 -2.96
CA THR A 43 3.96 -5.87 -2.58
C THR A 43 4.48 -7.28 -2.30
N CYS A 44 5.74 -7.54 -2.65
CA CYS A 44 6.46 -8.71 -2.18
C CYS A 44 7.57 -8.31 -1.20
N MET A 45 7.62 -9.03 -0.08
CA MET A 45 8.54 -8.79 1.03
C MET A 45 9.50 -9.97 1.19
N ASN A 46 10.80 -9.69 1.34
CA ASN A 46 11.79 -10.68 1.73
C ASN A 46 11.70 -10.93 3.24
N THR A 47 11.19 -12.08 3.62
CA THR A 47 10.97 -12.44 5.03
C THR A 47 12.26 -12.43 5.86
N SER A 48 13.40 -12.82 5.29
CA SER A 48 14.69 -12.77 6.02
C SER A 48 15.09 -11.33 6.33
N ALA A 49 14.92 -10.40 5.36
CA ALA A 49 15.20 -8.99 5.57
C ALA A 49 14.24 -8.39 6.63
N MET A 50 12.96 -8.78 6.58
CA MET A 50 11.96 -8.34 7.56
C MET A 50 12.28 -8.79 8.98
N VAL A 51 12.68 -10.05 9.15
CA VAL A 51 13.08 -10.60 10.44
C VAL A 51 14.35 -9.90 10.95
N GLU A 52 15.33 -9.66 10.09
CA GLU A 52 16.55 -8.93 10.47
C GLU A 52 16.25 -7.48 10.87
N LEU A 53 15.34 -6.81 10.16
CA LEU A 53 14.90 -5.45 10.50
C LEU A 53 14.15 -5.38 11.84
N GLY A 54 13.41 -6.43 12.18
CA GLY A 54 12.40 -6.43 13.24
C GLY A 54 11.00 -6.03 12.78
N GLY A 55 10.76 -6.01 11.47
CA GLY A 55 9.47 -5.66 10.87
C GLY A 55 9.07 -4.20 11.01
N TRP A 56 7.77 -3.95 10.84
CA TRP A 56 7.14 -2.65 11.08
C TRP A 56 7.15 -2.29 12.57
N ASP A 57 7.27 -1.00 12.86
CA ASP A 57 7.11 -0.51 14.22
C ASP A 57 5.61 -0.41 14.52
N SER A 58 5.12 -1.26 15.42
CA SER A 58 3.70 -1.35 15.76
C SER A 58 3.19 -0.17 16.61
N MET A 59 4.10 0.67 17.12
CA MET A 59 3.73 1.89 17.86
C MET A 59 3.52 3.07 16.93
N ILE A 60 4.06 3.03 15.71
CA ILE A 60 3.77 4.01 14.68
C ILE A 60 2.52 3.54 13.94
N SER A 61 1.39 4.19 14.19
CA SER A 61 0.12 3.84 13.54
C SER A 61 0.03 4.36 12.11
N TYR A 62 -0.75 3.66 11.28
CA TYR A 62 -1.09 4.04 9.89
C TYR A 62 0.16 4.21 8.99
N TYR A 63 0.07 4.98 7.90
CA TYR A 63 1.13 5.09 6.88
C TYR A 63 2.50 5.56 7.40
N GLY A 64 2.58 6.13 8.61
CA GLY A 64 3.88 6.48 9.22
C GLY A 64 4.80 5.27 9.37
N THR A 65 4.25 4.08 9.62
CA THR A 65 5.05 2.86 9.83
C THR A 65 5.73 2.37 8.56
N ASP A 66 5.09 2.59 7.41
CA ASP A 66 5.66 2.21 6.11
C ASP A 66 6.87 3.08 5.79
N CYS A 67 6.75 4.38 6.06
CA CYS A 67 7.85 5.33 5.89
C CYS A 67 9.05 4.99 6.78
N ASP A 68 8.79 4.71 8.07
CA ASP A 68 9.81 4.24 9.01
C ASP A 68 10.47 2.94 8.52
N MET A 69 9.68 1.93 8.16
CA MET A 69 10.18 0.61 7.78
C MET A 69 10.99 0.66 6.49
N TYR A 70 10.49 1.30 5.44
CA TYR A 70 11.19 1.37 4.15
C TYR A 70 12.51 2.13 4.25
N ASP A 71 12.57 3.20 5.04
CA ASP A 71 13.82 3.93 5.24
C ASP A 71 14.80 3.15 6.12
N ARG A 72 14.34 2.46 7.18
CA ARG A 72 15.22 1.55 7.93
C ARG A 72 15.79 0.43 7.05
N MET A 73 15.02 -0.11 6.11
CA MET A 73 15.53 -1.09 5.13
C MET A 73 16.67 -0.49 4.28
N ARG A 74 16.44 0.71 3.73
CA ARG A 74 17.43 1.41 2.91
C ARG A 74 18.68 1.77 3.71
N MET A 75 18.54 2.19 4.96
CA MET A 75 19.67 2.46 5.88
C MET A 75 20.54 1.21 6.12
N ARG A 76 19.98 0.01 5.99
CA ARG A 76 20.69 -1.28 6.07
C ARG A 76 21.09 -1.84 4.70
N ASN A 77 21.13 -1.00 3.67
CA ASN A 77 21.47 -1.35 2.29
C ASN A 77 20.54 -2.39 1.64
N TYR A 78 19.32 -2.60 2.16
CA TYR A 78 18.32 -3.40 1.46
C TYR A 78 17.61 -2.57 0.39
N SER A 79 17.40 -3.14 -0.79
CA SER A 79 16.61 -2.46 -1.82
C SER A 79 15.10 -2.50 -1.56
N VAL A 80 14.47 -1.34 -1.77
CA VAL A 80 13.00 -1.13 -1.81
C VAL A 80 12.71 -0.58 -3.20
N GLU A 81 12.17 -1.40 -4.08
CA GLU A 81 12.07 -1.10 -5.52
C GLU A 81 10.62 -1.13 -6.00
N GLU A 82 10.27 -0.15 -6.83
CA GLU A 82 9.04 -0.19 -7.63
C GLU A 82 9.26 -1.03 -8.88
N VAL A 83 8.35 -1.97 -9.15
CA VAL A 83 8.47 -2.91 -10.27
C VAL A 83 7.13 -3.08 -10.97
N TYR A 84 7.00 -2.54 -12.17
CA TYR A 84 5.75 -2.65 -12.92
C TYR A 84 5.54 -4.08 -13.47
N CYS A 85 4.50 -4.77 -12.97
CA CYS A 85 4.10 -6.09 -13.47
C CYS A 85 2.80 -6.07 -14.29
N GLY A 86 2.12 -4.93 -14.36
CA GLY A 86 0.84 -4.77 -15.03
C GLY A 86 -0.03 -3.78 -14.29
N PRO A 87 -1.19 -3.44 -14.87
CA PRO A 87 -2.11 -2.51 -14.25
C PRO A 87 -2.72 -3.07 -12.96
N VAL A 88 -2.65 -2.26 -11.92
CA VAL A 88 -3.33 -2.46 -10.63
C VAL A 88 -4.15 -1.19 -10.38
N TYR A 89 -5.42 -1.38 -10.04
CA TYR A 89 -6.38 -0.32 -9.85
C TYR A 89 -6.81 -0.30 -8.40
N ASP A 90 -6.59 0.84 -7.74
CA ASP A 90 -7.05 1.08 -6.38
C ASP A 90 -8.46 1.67 -6.41
N THR A 91 -9.45 0.82 -6.18
CA THR A 91 -10.87 1.13 -6.37
C THR A 91 -11.57 1.46 -5.05
N GLY A 92 -12.52 2.38 -5.12
CA GLY A 92 -13.29 2.86 -3.96
C GLY A 92 -14.65 2.16 -3.78
N GLU A 93 -15.04 1.34 -4.75
CA GLU A 93 -16.35 0.71 -4.86
C GLU A 93 -16.20 -0.74 -5.37
N SER A 94 -17.20 -1.58 -5.12
CA SER A 94 -17.22 -2.97 -5.58
C SER A 94 -17.92 -3.08 -6.94
N LEU A 95 -17.60 -4.13 -7.70
CA LEU A 95 -18.33 -4.44 -8.93
C LEU A 95 -19.73 -4.97 -8.60
N GLU A 96 -20.74 -4.54 -9.37
CA GLU A 96 -22.11 -5.04 -9.23
C GLU A 96 -22.24 -6.51 -9.66
N ASP A 97 -21.48 -6.90 -10.69
CA ASP A 97 -21.41 -8.26 -11.20
C ASP A 97 -19.95 -8.74 -11.21
N LEU A 98 -19.62 -9.68 -10.32
CA LEU A 98 -18.28 -10.28 -10.26
C LEU A 98 -18.03 -11.31 -11.37
N SER A 99 -19.08 -11.79 -12.05
CA SER A 99 -18.95 -12.79 -13.12
C SER A 99 -18.14 -12.24 -14.30
N VAL A 100 -18.13 -10.92 -14.49
CA VAL A 100 -17.33 -10.23 -15.51
C VAL A 100 -15.82 -10.45 -15.36
N LEU A 101 -15.35 -10.86 -14.18
CA LEU A 101 -13.95 -11.22 -13.95
C LEU A 101 -13.59 -12.59 -14.52
N TYR A 102 -14.58 -13.46 -14.74
CA TYR A 102 -14.43 -14.82 -15.24
C TYR A 102 -14.81 -14.90 -16.72
N ARG A 103 -13.90 -14.44 -17.57
CA ARG A 103 -14.09 -14.38 -19.03
C ARG A 103 -13.76 -15.72 -19.70
N GLU A 104 -14.62 -16.73 -19.47
CA GLU A 104 -14.44 -18.05 -20.07
C GLU A 104 -14.59 -18.00 -21.60
N GLY A 105 -13.62 -18.56 -22.32
CA GLY A 105 -13.62 -18.60 -23.79
C GLY A 105 -13.23 -17.28 -24.47
N ASP A 106 -12.81 -16.27 -23.70
CA ASP A 106 -12.35 -15.00 -24.25
C ASP A 106 -10.90 -15.08 -24.76
N GLU A 107 -10.60 -14.26 -25.75
CA GLU A 107 -9.26 -14.19 -26.37
C GLU A 107 -8.41 -13.11 -25.68
N LEU A 108 -7.08 -13.20 -25.83
CA LEU A 108 -6.18 -12.15 -25.36
C LEU A 108 -6.46 -10.84 -26.11
N ASN A 109 -6.40 -9.72 -25.39
CA ASN A 109 -6.62 -8.37 -25.95
C ASN A 109 -8.02 -8.22 -26.58
N SER A 110 -9.02 -8.84 -25.94
CA SER A 110 -10.42 -8.76 -26.37
C SER A 110 -11.04 -7.39 -26.12
N ILE A 111 -12.23 -7.18 -26.69
CA ILE A 111 -13.06 -6.00 -26.42
C ILE A 111 -13.42 -5.94 -24.93
N THR A 112 -13.83 -7.07 -24.34
CA THR A 112 -14.20 -7.16 -22.92
C THR A 112 -13.04 -6.83 -21.99
N PHE A 113 -11.80 -7.23 -22.33
CA PHE A 113 -10.61 -6.78 -21.60
C PHE A 113 -10.50 -5.25 -21.54
N HIS A 114 -10.68 -4.57 -22.68
CA HIS A 114 -10.62 -3.11 -22.75
C HIS A 114 -11.78 -2.42 -22.03
N GLU A 115 -12.99 -2.98 -22.08
CA GLU A 115 -14.16 -2.48 -21.34
C GLU A 115 -13.93 -2.53 -19.84
N LEU A 116 -13.45 -3.67 -19.32
CA LEU A 116 -13.10 -3.80 -17.90
C LEU A 116 -11.97 -2.86 -17.51
N GLN A 117 -10.97 -2.70 -18.38
CA GLN A 117 -9.87 -1.77 -18.13
C GLN A 117 -10.38 -0.33 -18.01
N ALA A 118 -11.30 0.08 -18.88
CA ALA A 118 -11.91 1.40 -18.84
C ALA A 118 -12.75 1.58 -17.56
N LEU A 119 -13.52 0.57 -17.18
CA LEU A 119 -14.29 0.56 -15.94
C LEU A 119 -13.39 0.75 -14.71
N PHE A 120 -12.33 -0.05 -14.57
CA PHE A 120 -11.44 0.04 -13.40
C PHE A 120 -10.69 1.38 -13.33
N LYS A 121 -10.31 1.94 -14.49
CA LYS A 121 -9.74 3.29 -14.57
C LYS A 121 -10.74 4.34 -14.08
N GLU A 122 -12.00 4.24 -14.48
CA GLU A 122 -13.04 5.17 -14.04
C GLU A 122 -13.31 5.07 -12.53
N MET A 123 -13.42 3.85 -11.99
CA MET A 123 -13.56 3.63 -10.53
C MET A 123 -12.39 4.23 -9.76
N THR A 124 -11.16 4.04 -10.25
CA THR A 124 -9.94 4.62 -9.64
C THR A 124 -9.96 6.15 -9.72
N ARG A 125 -10.38 6.71 -10.86
CA ARG A 125 -10.48 8.15 -11.08
C ARG A 125 -11.48 8.78 -10.13
N ARG A 126 -12.66 8.17 -9.98
CA ARG A 126 -13.71 8.65 -9.05
C ARG A 126 -13.23 8.61 -7.60
N LYS A 127 -12.63 7.49 -7.17
CA LYS A 127 -12.03 7.35 -5.83
C LYS A 127 -11.05 8.49 -5.52
N ASN A 128 -10.20 8.84 -6.49
CA ASN A 128 -9.16 9.85 -6.32
C ASN A 128 -9.64 11.26 -6.64
N ASN A 129 -10.90 11.45 -7.01
CA ASN A 129 -11.46 12.78 -7.25
C ASN A 129 -11.78 13.46 -5.90
N PRO A 130 -11.06 14.53 -5.53
CA PRO A 130 -11.28 15.21 -4.27
C PRO A 130 -12.68 15.83 -4.19
N ASP A 131 -13.26 16.24 -5.32
CA ASP A 131 -14.58 16.89 -5.38
C ASP A 131 -15.72 15.93 -5.06
N LEU A 132 -15.50 14.61 -5.22
CA LEU A 132 -16.51 13.59 -4.95
C LEU A 132 -16.49 13.10 -3.51
N GLY A 133 -15.46 13.45 -2.72
CA GLY A 133 -15.31 12.95 -1.34
C GLY A 133 -15.25 11.42 -1.24
N GLU A 134 -14.91 10.72 -2.33
CA GLU A 134 -14.92 9.25 -2.37
C GLU A 134 -13.65 8.62 -1.79
N ARG A 135 -12.62 9.42 -1.54
CA ARG A 135 -11.40 8.98 -0.86
C ARG A 135 -11.79 8.48 0.54
N ASN A 136 -11.57 7.19 0.78
CA ASN A 136 -11.93 6.50 2.02
C ASN A 136 -13.43 6.40 2.33
N ARG A 137 -14.32 6.60 1.35
CA ARG A 137 -15.78 6.44 1.54
C ARG A 137 -16.18 5.08 2.10
N TRP A 138 -15.39 4.03 1.84
CA TRP A 138 -15.58 2.71 2.43
C TRP A 138 -15.65 2.73 3.97
N GLN A 139 -15.00 3.69 4.64
CA GLN A 139 -15.02 3.84 6.10
C GLN A 139 -16.42 4.20 6.63
N ILE A 140 -17.20 4.93 5.83
CA ILE A 140 -18.54 5.43 6.19
C ILE A 140 -19.66 4.77 5.39
N ALA A 141 -19.34 3.90 4.42
CA ALA A 141 -20.32 3.21 3.59
C ALA A 141 -20.65 1.79 4.09
N GLN A 142 -19.85 1.25 5.03
CA GLN A 142 -20.05 -0.12 5.52
C GLN A 142 -21.23 -0.20 6.50
N THR A 143 -22.32 -0.84 6.09
CA THR A 143 -23.50 -1.09 6.95
C THR A 143 -23.60 -2.54 7.42
N GLY A 144 -22.68 -3.41 6.98
CA GLY A 144 -22.63 -4.81 7.39
C GLY A 144 -22.50 -4.97 8.91
N GLY A 145 -23.25 -5.91 9.47
CA GLY A 145 -23.24 -6.22 10.90
C GLY A 145 -24.07 -5.28 11.77
N GLN A 146 -24.82 -4.31 11.21
CA GLN A 146 -25.73 -3.47 11.99
C GLN A 146 -26.71 -4.33 12.81
N GLY A 147 -26.74 -4.08 14.12
CA GLY A 147 -27.52 -4.87 15.09
C GLY A 147 -26.76 -6.04 15.74
N GLU A 148 -25.53 -6.33 15.29
CA GLU A 148 -24.66 -7.32 15.91
C GLU A 148 -23.76 -6.70 17.00
N PRO A 149 -23.30 -7.47 18.00
CA PRO A 149 -22.44 -6.97 19.08
C PRO A 149 -21.10 -6.38 18.62
N TRP A 150 -20.66 -6.72 17.42
CA TRP A 150 -19.38 -6.32 16.84
C TRP A 150 -19.48 -5.08 15.95
N TYR A 151 -20.70 -4.59 15.70
CA TYR A 151 -20.91 -3.36 14.93
C TYR A 151 -20.19 -2.19 15.59
N ARG A 152 -19.69 -1.28 14.76
CA ARG A 152 -19.08 -0.02 15.17
C ARG A 152 -19.82 1.10 14.47
N ASP A 153 -20.12 2.15 15.22
CA ASP A 153 -20.58 3.40 14.64
C ASP A 153 -19.55 3.94 13.64
N LEU A 154 -20.00 4.36 12.48
CA LEU A 154 -19.13 4.70 11.35
C LEU A 154 -18.37 6.00 11.59
N ASP A 155 -19.04 7.00 12.15
CA ASP A 155 -18.43 8.29 12.49
C ASP A 155 -17.42 8.12 13.62
N GLY A 156 -17.79 7.37 14.66
CA GLY A 156 -16.90 7.01 15.76
C GLY A 156 -15.68 6.21 15.29
N PHE A 157 -15.83 5.28 14.34
CA PHE A 157 -14.72 4.55 13.74
C PHE A 157 -13.79 5.49 12.96
N SER A 158 -14.34 6.35 12.10
CA SER A 158 -13.56 7.31 11.30
C SER A 158 -12.77 8.27 12.21
N GLN A 159 -13.42 8.84 13.23
CA GLN A 159 -12.76 9.71 14.20
C GLN A 159 -11.67 8.97 15.01
N SER A 160 -11.94 7.73 15.43
CA SER A 160 -10.95 6.93 16.16
C SER A 160 -9.73 6.59 15.31
N LEU A 161 -9.92 6.37 14.01
CA LEU A 161 -8.83 6.17 13.07
C LEU A 161 -7.98 7.44 12.95
N GLU A 162 -8.59 8.62 12.83
CA GLU A 162 -7.85 9.89 12.78
C GLU A 162 -7.00 10.11 14.04
N ILE A 163 -7.54 9.81 15.23
CA ILE A 163 -6.78 9.86 16.49
C ILE A 163 -5.56 8.95 16.43
N GLN A 164 -5.71 7.71 15.94
CA GLN A 164 -4.59 6.78 15.78
C GLN A 164 -3.55 7.29 14.78
N ILE A 165 -3.99 7.89 13.67
CA ILE A 165 -3.10 8.49 12.67
C ILE A 165 -2.22 9.57 13.33
N GLN A 166 -2.82 10.49 14.07
CA GLN A 166 -2.08 11.56 14.73
C GLN A 166 -1.12 11.03 15.79
N ALA A 167 -1.56 10.06 16.61
CA ALA A 167 -0.68 9.41 17.59
C ALA A 167 0.52 8.71 16.92
N GLY A 168 0.30 8.02 15.80
CA GLY A 168 1.39 7.41 15.02
C GLY A 168 2.41 8.42 14.51
N LEU A 169 1.94 9.58 14.02
CA LEU A 169 2.81 10.67 13.59
C LEU A 169 3.62 11.28 14.74
N GLU A 170 3.05 11.37 15.94
CA GLU A 170 3.77 11.80 17.14
C GLU A 170 4.87 10.82 17.54
N VAL A 171 4.59 9.51 17.49
CA VAL A 171 5.61 8.48 17.75
C VAL A 171 6.73 8.54 16.71
N LEU A 172 6.40 8.69 15.42
CA LEU A 172 7.41 8.83 14.36
C LEU A 172 8.30 10.07 14.61
N ARG A 173 7.71 11.21 14.98
CA ARG A 173 8.45 12.43 15.32
C ARG A 173 9.34 12.24 16.54
N ALA A 174 8.85 11.62 17.61
CA ALA A 174 9.64 11.38 18.81
C ALA A 174 10.80 10.42 18.56
N LYS A 175 10.58 9.40 17.71
CA LYS A 175 11.59 8.40 17.36
C LYS A 175 12.71 8.97 16.51
N TRP A 176 12.39 9.83 15.53
CA TRP A 176 13.35 10.24 14.49
C TRP A 176 13.65 11.73 14.43
N HIS A 177 12.93 12.55 15.22
CA HIS A 177 12.91 14.01 15.08
C HIS A 177 12.52 14.49 13.67
N ALA A 178 11.82 13.65 12.92
CA ALA A 178 11.38 13.92 11.56
C ALA A 178 9.92 14.37 11.54
N LYS A 179 9.60 15.40 10.74
CA LYS A 179 8.21 15.89 10.60
C LYS A 179 7.30 14.92 9.84
N SER A 180 7.89 14.09 8.97
CA SER A 180 7.19 13.19 8.05
C SER A 180 8.15 12.10 7.52
N CYS A 181 7.66 11.31 6.57
CA CYS A 181 8.45 10.39 5.75
C CYS A 181 9.67 11.05 5.10
N GLY A 182 10.62 10.23 4.61
CA GLY A 182 11.85 10.70 3.96
C GLY A 182 12.98 10.92 4.95
N LEU A 183 13.18 9.98 5.87
CA LEU A 183 14.14 10.04 6.96
C LEU A 183 15.57 10.15 6.42
N ILE A 184 15.92 9.32 5.42
CA ILE A 184 17.24 9.36 4.77
C ILE A 184 17.47 10.70 4.06
N GLY A 185 16.43 11.21 3.37
CA GLY A 185 16.50 12.52 2.71
C GLY A 185 16.70 13.68 3.68
N SER A 186 16.34 13.47 4.96
CA SER A 186 16.54 14.41 6.06
C SER A 186 17.90 14.23 6.76
N GLY A 187 18.76 13.33 6.28
CA GLY A 187 20.10 13.10 6.81
C GLY A 187 20.17 12.07 7.94
N LEU A 188 19.05 11.43 8.30
CA LEU A 188 19.01 10.40 9.34
C LEU A 188 19.59 9.07 8.82
N LYS A 189 20.20 8.31 9.72
CA LYS A 189 20.79 6.99 9.45
C LYS A 189 20.40 5.98 10.54
N ALA A 190 20.70 4.71 10.30
CA ALA A 190 20.50 3.66 11.29
C ALA A 190 21.30 3.98 12.57
N GLY A 191 20.65 3.87 13.72
CA GLY A 191 21.19 4.24 15.02
C GLY A 191 20.76 5.63 15.51
N ASP A 192 20.16 6.46 14.65
CA ASP A 192 19.62 7.76 15.06
C ASP A 192 18.25 7.65 15.76
N GLU A 193 17.64 6.46 15.76
CA GLU A 193 16.39 6.21 16.46
C GLU A 193 16.51 6.50 17.96
N TRP A 194 15.57 7.28 18.50
CA TRP A 194 15.47 7.61 19.91
C TRP A 194 16.71 8.31 20.49
N LEU A 195 17.57 8.88 19.63
CA LEU A 195 18.60 9.81 20.11
C LEU A 195 17.89 11.05 20.60
N VAL A 196 17.52 11.04 21.88
CA VAL A 196 17.16 12.23 22.64
C VAL A 196 18.36 13.15 22.49
N GLU A 197 18.20 14.36 21.91
CA GLU A 197 19.18 15.41 22.20
C GLU A 197 19.32 15.37 23.71
N SER A 198 20.54 15.18 24.24
CA SER A 198 20.77 15.57 25.62
C SER A 198 20.16 16.96 25.71
N ILE A 199 19.05 17.09 26.44
CA ILE A 199 18.47 18.38 26.74
C ILE A 199 19.59 19.01 27.55
N ASP A 200 20.43 19.79 26.87
CA ASP A 200 21.36 20.67 27.52
C ASP A 200 20.45 21.70 28.20
N GLU A 201 20.07 21.36 29.43
CA GLU A 201 19.53 22.29 30.40
C GLU A 201 20.59 23.36 30.63
N ASN A 202 20.54 24.42 29.80
CA ASN A 202 21.12 25.72 30.10
C ASN A 202 20.09 26.58 30.82
#